data_AF-A0A1B7N8M1-F1
#
_entry.id   AF-A0A1B7N8M1-F1
#
_cell.length_a   1.000
_cell.length_b   1.000
_cell.length_c   1.000
_cell.angle_alpha   90.00
_cell.angle_beta   90.00
_cell.angle_gamma   90.00
#
_symmetry.space_group_name_H-M   'P 1'
#
loop_
_entity.id
_entity.type
_entity.pdbx_description
1 polymer ?
#
loop_
_entity_poly.entity_id
_entity_poly.type
_entity_poly.pdbx_seq_one_letter_code
_entity_poly.pdbx_strand_id
1 'polypeptide(L)'
;MAPASKARAAGVSASSFFDLKAELAKKEDEFARTKAAGGSRYVVGGIKRPDKKPTVWTRSNKGVQSRAARDTELEEVSKVTIESARVALERKAKVYEQLQRGKSGGLSEAQYESLLIDFESQRPGEYFESDSDDVDESLTVPGQPPNDDDPIIEYEDEFGRQRTARQSEVPRHLLPRSEDAQALPDDDKDVIHNPVNFFPVYEPSAERLKALDEADAEANNPLASRYDATRENRTKGAGFYQFSADEEKRQQEMEELRSARMETEKTRQEVGAVDLKPGEVEGLREDSTTAGASRSRAMEKRKREVEERRKLVDAKRRKVKGQEAPTSRTSEPNTAEAATFKAQELDASDPFAKLERHTTVSSDQSKTKGKQKGDNDSIRNTEADAFLAQLEQEIFRGR
;
A
#
# COMPACT_ATOMS: atom_id res chain seq x y z
N MET A 1 -48.98 -35.75 -77.85
CA MET A 1 -48.29 -36.75 -77.01
C MET A 1 -48.11 -36.16 -75.62
N ALA A 2 -48.70 -36.75 -74.59
CA ALA A 2 -48.59 -36.26 -73.22
C ALA A 2 -47.25 -36.68 -72.58
N PRO A 3 -46.55 -35.82 -71.82
CA PRO A 3 -45.32 -36.20 -71.14
C PRO A 3 -45.58 -37.08 -69.92
N ALA A 4 -44.80 -38.15 -69.84
CA ALA A 4 -44.83 -39.16 -68.79
C ALA A 4 -44.15 -38.66 -67.52
N SER A 5 -44.93 -38.21 -66.53
CA SER A 5 -44.47 -38.11 -65.14
C SER A 5 -45.62 -38.19 -64.13
N LYS A 6 -46.60 -39.06 -64.39
CA LYS A 6 -47.52 -39.57 -63.36
C LYS A 6 -47.01 -40.92 -62.87
N ALA A 7 -45.98 -40.92 -62.02
CA ALA A 7 -45.46 -42.17 -61.45
C ALA A 7 -44.81 -42.04 -60.06
N ARG A 8 -45.22 -41.08 -59.21
CA ARG A 8 -44.83 -41.06 -57.79
C ARG A 8 -45.97 -40.69 -56.83
N ALA A 9 -47.18 -41.11 -57.16
CA ALA A 9 -48.28 -41.15 -56.21
C ALA A 9 -48.57 -42.62 -55.89
N ALA A 10 -47.70 -43.25 -55.08
CA ALA A 10 -47.91 -44.61 -54.58
C ALA A 10 -47.09 -44.81 -53.29
N GLY A 11 -47.79 -44.88 -52.15
CA GLY A 11 -47.29 -45.40 -50.86
C GLY A 11 -46.14 -44.61 -50.21
N VAL A 12 -46.41 -43.99 -49.06
CA VAL A 12 -45.34 -43.48 -48.18
C VAL A 12 -44.56 -44.68 -47.63
N SER A 13 -43.51 -45.11 -48.33
CA SER A 13 -42.61 -46.15 -47.85
C SER A 13 -41.58 -45.53 -46.89
N ALA A 14 -41.11 -46.31 -45.92
CA ALA A 14 -40.15 -45.83 -44.92
C ALA A 14 -38.87 -45.24 -45.56
N SER A 15 -38.44 -45.77 -46.71
CA SER A 15 -37.28 -45.25 -47.44
C SER A 15 -37.49 -43.85 -48.03
N SER A 16 -38.70 -43.50 -48.47
CA SER A 16 -39.02 -42.14 -48.92
C SER A 16 -39.03 -41.11 -47.77
N PHE A 17 -39.34 -41.54 -46.55
CA PHE A 17 -39.26 -40.67 -45.38
C PHE A 17 -37.80 -40.38 -44.98
N PHE A 18 -36.92 -41.39 -45.06
CA PHE A 18 -35.49 -41.19 -44.84
C PHE A 18 -34.85 -40.29 -45.91
N ASP A 19 -35.27 -40.41 -47.16
CA ASP A 19 -34.78 -39.55 -48.26
C ASP A 19 -35.20 -38.08 -48.06
N LEU A 20 -36.46 -37.84 -47.67
CA LEU A 20 -36.95 -36.50 -47.34
C LEU A 20 -36.23 -35.92 -46.11
N LYS A 21 -36.00 -36.74 -45.08
CA LYS A 21 -35.21 -36.33 -43.90
C LYS A 21 -33.76 -35.98 -44.27
N ALA A 22 -33.16 -36.73 -45.19
CA ALA A 22 -31.82 -36.44 -45.68
C ALA A 22 -31.78 -35.15 -46.53
N GLU A 23 -32.78 -34.90 -47.36
CA GLU A 23 -32.90 -33.63 -48.09
C GLU A 23 -33.14 -32.44 -47.16
N LEU A 24 -33.99 -32.58 -46.14
CA LEU A 24 -34.20 -31.54 -45.13
C LEU A 24 -32.92 -31.22 -44.37
N ALA A 25 -32.19 -32.24 -43.89
CA ALA A 25 -30.93 -32.05 -43.20
C ALA A 25 -29.89 -31.33 -44.09
N LYS A 26 -29.79 -31.70 -45.38
CA LYS A 26 -28.91 -31.00 -46.33
C LYS A 26 -29.31 -29.53 -46.50
N LYS A 27 -30.60 -29.24 -46.57
CA LYS A 27 -31.11 -27.86 -46.70
C LYS A 27 -30.91 -27.04 -45.43
N GLU A 28 -31.02 -27.67 -44.26
CA GLU A 28 -30.72 -27.06 -42.97
C GLU A 28 -29.23 -26.73 -42.84
N ASP A 29 -28.34 -27.64 -43.24
CA ASP A 29 -26.89 -27.40 -43.26
C ASP A 29 -26.52 -26.29 -44.26
N GLU A 30 -27.11 -26.29 -45.46
CA GLU A 30 -26.96 -25.22 -46.44
C GLU A 30 -27.44 -23.87 -45.87
N PHE A 31 -28.55 -23.87 -45.11
CA PHE A 31 -29.06 -22.67 -44.45
C PHE A 31 -28.15 -22.19 -43.32
N ALA A 32 -27.62 -23.10 -42.50
CA ALA A 32 -26.70 -22.76 -41.42
C ALA A 32 -25.39 -22.17 -41.98
N ARG A 33 -24.84 -22.76 -43.04
CA ARG A 33 -23.64 -22.27 -43.72
C ARG A 33 -23.85 -20.91 -44.37
N THR A 34 -24.97 -20.71 -45.07
CA THR A 34 -25.30 -19.41 -45.67
C THR A 34 -25.58 -18.33 -44.64
N LYS A 35 -26.15 -18.69 -43.48
CA LYS A 35 -26.34 -17.80 -42.33
C LYS A 35 -25.01 -17.40 -41.67
N ALA A 36 -24.08 -18.34 -41.52
CA ALA A 36 -22.74 -18.08 -40.99
C ALA A 36 -21.90 -17.21 -41.95
N ALA A 37 -22.07 -17.40 -43.26
CA ALA A 37 -21.46 -16.57 -44.30
C ALA A 37 -22.09 -15.16 -44.44
N GLY A 38 -23.04 -14.78 -43.59
CA GLY A 38 -23.66 -13.46 -43.60
C GLY A 38 -24.71 -13.24 -44.70
N GLY A 39 -25.14 -14.29 -45.40
CA GLY A 39 -26.22 -14.22 -46.38
C GLY A 39 -27.53 -13.76 -45.75
N SER A 40 -28.20 -12.80 -46.40
CA SER A 40 -29.36 -12.07 -45.87
C SER A 40 -30.42 -12.99 -45.22
N ARG A 41 -30.85 -12.65 -44.00
CA ARG A 41 -31.84 -13.38 -43.19
C ARG A 41 -33.29 -13.39 -43.73
N TYR A 42 -33.53 -12.84 -44.92
CA TYR A 42 -34.87 -12.62 -45.43
C TYR A 42 -35.04 -13.20 -46.83
N VAL A 43 -35.35 -14.49 -46.89
CA VAL A 43 -36.07 -15.05 -48.04
C VAL A 43 -37.55 -15.01 -47.68
N VAL A 44 -38.19 -13.85 -47.85
CA VAL A 44 -39.66 -13.78 -47.88
C VAL A 44 -40.07 -13.98 -49.33
N GLY A 45 -40.56 -15.18 -49.66
CA GLY A 45 -41.12 -15.49 -50.98
C GLY A 45 -40.13 -15.91 -52.08
N GLY A 46 -38.93 -16.42 -51.74
CA GLY A 46 -38.06 -17.09 -52.71
C GLY A 46 -37.19 -16.21 -53.63
N ILE A 47 -37.25 -14.88 -53.51
CA ILE A 47 -36.49 -13.96 -54.37
C ILE A 47 -35.46 -13.19 -53.53
N LYS A 48 -34.16 -13.36 -53.86
CA LYS A 48 -33.06 -12.59 -53.25
C LYS A 48 -33.19 -11.12 -53.67
N ARG A 49 -33.53 -10.24 -52.73
CA ARG A 49 -33.48 -8.78 -52.97
C ARG A 49 -32.07 -8.27 -52.66
N PRO A 50 -31.52 -7.35 -53.47
CA PRO A 50 -30.19 -6.79 -53.22
C PRO A 50 -30.18 -6.03 -51.88
N ASP A 51 -29.06 -6.13 -51.18
CA ASP A 51 -28.86 -5.75 -49.79
C ASP A 51 -29.43 -4.36 -49.48
N LYS A 52 -30.59 -4.33 -48.81
CA LYS A 52 -31.07 -3.08 -48.24
C LYS A 52 -30.17 -2.73 -47.08
N LYS A 53 -29.61 -1.51 -47.12
CA LYS A 53 -28.88 -0.90 -46.00
C LYS A 53 -29.68 -1.16 -44.71
N PRO A 54 -29.02 -1.63 -43.63
CA PRO A 54 -29.71 -2.00 -42.41
C PRO A 54 -30.59 -0.84 -41.94
N THR A 55 -31.85 -1.16 -41.63
CA THR A 55 -32.83 -0.21 -41.10
C THR A 55 -32.25 0.50 -39.87
N VAL A 56 -32.70 1.72 -39.58
CA VAL A 56 -32.20 2.50 -38.43
C VAL A 56 -32.31 1.71 -37.12
N TRP A 57 -33.33 0.87 -36.98
CA TRP A 57 -33.54 -0.01 -35.82
C TRP A 57 -32.53 -1.17 -35.71
N THR A 58 -31.93 -1.56 -36.83
CA THR A 58 -30.88 -2.61 -36.88
C THR A 58 -29.46 -2.06 -36.78
N ARG A 59 -29.28 -0.73 -36.74
CA ARG A 59 -27.96 -0.12 -36.53
C ARG A 59 -27.61 -0.21 -35.04
N SER A 60 -26.56 -0.94 -34.70
CA SER A 60 -26.04 -0.94 -33.34
C SER A 60 -25.46 0.44 -32.98
N ASN A 61 -25.58 0.83 -31.71
CA ASN A 61 -25.02 2.09 -31.23
C ASN A 61 -23.50 2.10 -31.37
N LYS A 62 -22.94 3.23 -31.79
CA LYS A 62 -21.49 3.38 -31.99
C LYS A 62 -20.77 3.08 -30.68
N GLY A 63 -19.80 2.19 -30.74
CA GLY A 63 -18.98 1.78 -29.60
C GLY A 63 -19.57 0.69 -28.70
N VAL A 64 -20.76 0.14 -28.99
CA VAL A 64 -21.28 -1.02 -28.24
C VAL A 64 -20.40 -2.25 -28.47
N GLN A 65 -20.02 -2.52 -29.72
CA GLN A 65 -19.15 -3.65 -30.04
C GLN A 65 -17.76 -3.51 -29.42
N SER A 66 -17.20 -2.29 -29.36
CA SER A 66 -15.92 -2.06 -28.68
C SER A 66 -16.00 -2.16 -27.17
N ARG A 67 -17.16 -1.86 -26.56
CA ARG A 67 -17.39 -2.09 -25.12
C ARG A 67 -17.52 -3.59 -24.84
N ALA A 68 -18.36 -4.29 -25.61
CA ALA A 68 -18.52 -5.73 -25.50
C ALA A 68 -17.19 -6.48 -25.69
N ALA A 69 -16.36 -6.08 -26.66
CA ALA A 69 -15.03 -6.65 -26.86
C ALA A 69 -14.09 -6.43 -25.66
N ARG A 70 -14.12 -5.24 -25.04
CA ARG A 70 -13.36 -5.00 -23.81
C ARG A 70 -13.88 -5.83 -22.64
N ASP A 71 -15.20 -5.97 -22.50
CA ASP A 71 -15.80 -6.76 -21.43
C ASP A 71 -15.37 -8.24 -21.58
N THR A 72 -15.34 -8.77 -22.81
CA THR A 72 -14.83 -10.13 -23.06
C THR A 72 -13.34 -10.28 -22.80
N GLU A 73 -12.52 -9.29 -23.18
CA GLU A 73 -11.07 -9.29 -22.89
C GLU A 73 -10.80 -9.28 -21.37
N LEU A 74 -11.56 -8.48 -20.60
CA LEU A 74 -11.44 -8.44 -19.14
C LEU A 74 -11.89 -9.75 -18.49
N GLU A 75 -12.94 -10.38 -19.00
CA GLU A 75 -13.35 -11.71 -18.55
C GLU A 75 -12.27 -12.75 -18.82
N GLU A 76 -11.64 -12.74 -19.99
CA GLU A 76 -10.58 -13.68 -20.35
C GLU A 76 -9.35 -13.51 -19.46
N VAL A 77 -8.92 -12.27 -19.20
CA VAL A 77 -7.83 -11.98 -18.25
C VAL A 77 -8.18 -12.46 -16.84
N SER A 78 -9.42 -12.25 -16.37
CA SER A 78 -9.85 -12.75 -15.06
C SER A 78 -9.95 -14.28 -14.98
N LYS A 79 -10.33 -14.95 -16.06
CA LYS A 79 -10.36 -16.42 -16.13
C LYS A 79 -8.95 -16.98 -16.06
N VAL A 80 -7.98 -16.38 -16.77
CA VAL A 80 -6.56 -16.82 -16.71
C VAL A 80 -5.99 -16.65 -15.29
N THR A 81 -6.33 -15.58 -14.57
CA THR A 81 -5.88 -15.40 -13.18
C THR A 81 -6.56 -16.38 -12.22
N ILE A 82 -7.85 -16.65 -12.38
CA ILE A 82 -8.58 -17.63 -11.56
C ILE A 82 -8.10 -19.06 -11.85
N GLU A 83 -7.89 -19.41 -13.11
CA GLU A 83 -7.41 -20.73 -13.53
C GLU A 83 -5.98 -20.96 -13.06
N SER A 84 -5.08 -19.98 -13.20
CA SER A 84 -3.72 -20.09 -12.67
C SER A 84 -3.70 -20.22 -11.15
N ALA A 85 -4.56 -19.48 -10.43
CA ALA A 85 -4.73 -19.63 -8.99
C ALA A 85 -5.26 -21.03 -8.63
N ARG A 86 -6.24 -21.55 -9.37
CA ARG A 86 -6.79 -22.90 -9.18
C ARG A 86 -5.73 -23.97 -9.41
N VAL A 87 -4.95 -23.87 -10.48
CA VAL A 87 -3.84 -24.80 -10.76
C VAL A 87 -2.80 -24.76 -9.64
N ALA A 88 -2.48 -23.58 -9.10
CA ALA A 88 -1.57 -23.47 -7.97
C ALA A 88 -2.15 -24.10 -6.70
N LEU A 89 -3.44 -23.92 -6.42
CA LEU A 89 -4.12 -24.56 -5.29
C LEU A 89 -4.18 -26.07 -5.45
N GLU A 90 -4.46 -26.59 -6.65
CA GLU A 90 -4.46 -28.02 -6.94
C GLU A 90 -3.07 -28.64 -6.76
N ARG A 91 -2.00 -27.93 -7.17
CA ARG A 91 -0.62 -28.37 -6.90
C ARG A 91 -0.33 -28.43 -5.40
N LYS A 92 -0.70 -27.38 -4.65
CA LYS A 92 -0.53 -27.34 -3.19
C LYS A 92 -1.33 -28.45 -2.49
N ALA A 93 -2.57 -28.69 -2.91
CA ALA A 93 -3.41 -29.75 -2.38
C ALA A 93 -2.77 -31.13 -2.60
N LYS A 94 -2.23 -31.39 -3.81
CA LYS A 94 -1.51 -32.64 -4.11
C LYS A 94 -0.27 -32.81 -3.21
N VAL A 95 0.50 -31.74 -2.98
CA VAL A 95 1.66 -31.79 -2.07
C VAL A 95 1.20 -32.07 -0.63
N TYR A 96 0.15 -31.39 -0.18
CA TYR A 96 -0.42 -31.61 1.16
C TYR A 96 -0.91 -33.05 1.35
N GLU A 97 -1.64 -33.62 0.39
CA GLU A 97 -2.06 -35.02 0.47
C GLU A 97 -0.88 -36.00 0.44
N GLN A 98 0.24 -35.65 -0.19
CA GLN A 98 1.45 -36.47 -0.17
C GLN A 98 2.11 -36.42 1.20
N LEU A 99 2.21 -35.23 1.80
CA LEU A 99 2.73 -35.03 3.17
C LEU A 99 1.86 -35.76 4.20
N GLN A 100 0.53 -35.65 4.09
CA GLN A 100 -0.41 -36.38 4.95
C GLN A 100 -0.29 -37.91 4.81
N ARG A 101 0.12 -38.41 3.63
CA ARG A 101 0.40 -39.84 3.41
C ARG A 101 1.80 -40.26 3.87
N GLY A 102 2.58 -39.36 4.48
CA GLY A 102 3.96 -39.62 4.92
C GLY A 102 4.99 -39.63 3.79
N LYS A 103 4.69 -39.05 2.62
CA LYS A 103 5.65 -38.86 1.53
C LYS A 103 6.20 -37.44 1.61
N SER A 104 7.47 -37.24 1.28
CA SER A 104 8.14 -35.93 1.34
C SER A 104 7.53 -34.84 0.43
N GLY A 105 6.57 -35.17 -0.44
CA GLY A 105 5.87 -34.17 -1.26
C GLY A 105 6.77 -33.43 -2.27
N GLY A 106 8.00 -33.91 -2.50
CA GLY A 106 9.02 -33.23 -3.29
C GLY A 106 9.80 -32.15 -2.53
N LEU A 107 9.62 -32.04 -1.21
CA LEU A 107 10.42 -31.17 -0.33
C LEU A 107 11.70 -31.89 0.11
N SER A 108 12.76 -31.12 0.35
CA SER A 108 13.97 -31.66 0.98
C SER A 108 13.72 -31.93 2.47
N GLU A 109 14.53 -32.77 3.09
CA GLU A 109 14.39 -33.14 4.50
C GLU A 109 14.46 -31.91 5.42
N ALA A 110 15.41 -31.00 5.19
CA ALA A 110 15.49 -29.72 5.91
C ALA A 110 14.24 -28.82 5.70
N GLN A 111 13.63 -28.85 4.50
CA GLN A 111 12.38 -28.12 4.25
C GLN A 111 11.20 -28.78 4.95
N TYR A 112 11.17 -30.11 4.99
CA TYR A 112 10.17 -30.90 5.70
C TYR A 112 10.22 -30.65 7.21
N GLU A 113 11.42 -30.66 7.82
CA GLU A 113 11.63 -30.35 9.25
C GLU A 113 11.30 -28.90 9.60
N SER A 114 11.42 -27.97 8.65
CA SER A 114 11.02 -26.57 8.84
C SER A 114 9.50 -26.33 8.84
N LEU A 115 8.71 -27.36 8.48
CA LEU A 115 7.25 -27.25 8.48
C LEU A 115 6.76 -27.15 9.91
N LEU A 116 5.89 -26.17 10.16
CA LEU A 116 5.28 -25.96 11.48
C LEU A 116 4.26 -27.05 11.86
N ILE A 117 3.85 -27.87 10.89
CA ILE A 117 2.86 -28.92 11.06
C ILE A 117 3.60 -30.25 11.00
N ASP A 118 3.53 -31.02 12.07
CA ASP A 118 4.00 -32.40 12.09
C ASP A 118 2.91 -33.32 11.52
N PHE A 119 3.11 -33.72 10.26
CA PHE A 119 2.19 -34.60 9.53
C PHE A 119 2.23 -36.05 10.02
N GLU A 120 3.28 -36.46 10.74
CA GLU A 120 3.46 -37.82 11.21
C GLU A 120 2.69 -38.07 12.53
N SER A 121 2.71 -37.10 13.45
CA SER A 121 1.94 -37.17 14.69
C SER A 121 0.47 -36.78 14.53
N GLN A 122 0.15 -35.84 13.64
CA GLN A 122 -1.20 -35.28 13.52
C GLN A 122 -1.91 -35.78 12.26
N ARG A 123 -2.32 -37.05 12.24
CA ARG A 123 -3.25 -37.54 11.20
C ARG A 123 -4.60 -36.83 11.36
N PRO A 124 -5.10 -36.11 10.33
CA PRO A 124 -6.34 -35.31 10.40
C PRO A 124 -7.66 -36.13 10.45
N GLY A 125 -7.74 -37.11 11.33
CA GLY A 125 -8.92 -37.97 11.48
C GLY A 125 -9.13 -38.56 12.87
N GLU A 126 -8.15 -38.47 13.79
CA GLU A 126 -8.29 -39.06 15.14
C GLU A 126 -8.60 -38.05 16.25
N TYR A 127 -8.36 -36.74 16.05
CA TYR A 127 -8.49 -35.74 17.13
C TYR A 127 -9.32 -34.50 16.78
N PHE A 128 -9.78 -34.35 15.54
CA PHE A 128 -10.79 -33.33 15.23
C PHE A 128 -12.16 -33.98 15.38
N GLU A 129 -12.52 -34.24 16.63
CA GLU A 129 -13.93 -34.38 16.99
C GLU A 129 -14.60 -33.09 16.53
N SER A 130 -15.63 -33.21 15.69
CA SER A 130 -16.36 -32.08 15.16
C SER A 130 -16.79 -31.20 16.33
N ASP A 131 -16.11 -30.07 16.54
CA ASP A 131 -16.53 -29.02 17.45
C ASP A 131 -17.74 -28.34 16.81
N SER A 132 -18.81 -29.10 16.83
CA SER A 132 -20.15 -28.72 16.46
C SER A 132 -20.60 -27.76 17.55
N ASP A 133 -20.36 -26.48 17.33
CA ASP A 133 -20.89 -25.31 18.04
C ASP A 133 -22.44 -25.24 18.03
N ASP A 134 -23.10 -26.35 17.67
CA ASP A 134 -24.55 -26.57 17.62
C ASP A 134 -25.05 -27.38 18.83
N VAL A 135 -24.20 -27.56 19.85
CA VAL A 135 -24.67 -28.00 21.17
C VAL A 135 -25.34 -26.80 21.83
N ASP A 136 -26.67 -26.81 21.81
CA ASP A 136 -27.53 -25.79 22.40
C ASP A 136 -27.24 -25.60 23.89
N GLU A 137 -26.38 -24.63 24.23
CA GLU A 137 -26.05 -24.25 25.60
C GLU A 137 -27.29 -23.82 26.40
N SER A 138 -28.42 -23.51 25.74
CA SER A 138 -29.69 -23.18 26.41
C SER A 138 -30.36 -24.38 27.09
N LEU A 139 -29.92 -25.60 26.83
CA LEU A 139 -30.29 -26.79 27.61
C LEU A 139 -29.57 -26.90 28.95
N THR A 140 -28.52 -26.10 29.17
CA THR A 140 -27.81 -26.05 30.45
C THR A 140 -28.63 -25.21 31.43
N VAL A 141 -29.49 -25.87 32.21
CA VAL A 141 -30.21 -25.23 33.32
C VAL A 141 -29.16 -24.67 34.29
N PRO A 142 -29.14 -23.35 34.57
CA PRO A 142 -28.25 -22.79 35.57
C PRO A 142 -28.54 -23.48 36.90
N GLY A 143 -27.52 -24.14 37.45
CA GLY A 143 -27.61 -24.78 38.75
C GLY A 143 -28.07 -23.77 39.81
N GLN A 144 -28.92 -24.22 40.72
CA GLN A 144 -29.40 -23.45 41.86
C GLN A 144 -28.23 -22.72 42.52
N PRO A 145 -28.30 -21.38 42.73
CA PRO A 145 -27.19 -20.64 43.31
C PRO A 145 -26.86 -21.24 44.68
N PRO A 146 -25.57 -21.49 44.99
CA PRO A 146 -25.18 -22.03 46.27
C PRO A 146 -25.41 -20.97 47.37
N ASN A 147 -26.35 -21.29 48.25
CA ASN A 147 -26.55 -20.79 49.62
C ASN A 147 -27.06 -19.34 49.77
N ASP A 148 -28.23 -19.22 50.44
CA ASP A 148 -28.81 -17.96 50.94
C ASP A 148 -28.13 -17.44 52.23
N ASP A 149 -27.00 -18.03 52.64
CA ASP A 149 -26.27 -17.73 53.88
C ASP A 149 -25.17 -16.66 53.70
N ASP A 150 -25.11 -15.96 52.57
CA ASP A 150 -24.10 -14.91 52.31
C ASP A 150 -24.62 -13.52 52.74
N PRO A 151 -24.13 -12.94 53.85
CA PRO A 151 -24.60 -11.65 54.33
C PRO A 151 -24.15 -10.51 53.39
N ILE A 152 -25.05 -9.55 53.17
CA ILE A 152 -24.72 -8.31 52.46
C ILE A 152 -23.98 -7.39 53.42
N ILE A 153 -22.75 -7.00 53.07
CA ILE A 153 -21.86 -6.16 53.89
C ILE A 153 -21.60 -4.84 53.15
N GLU A 154 -21.49 -3.76 53.92
CA GLU A 154 -21.03 -2.46 53.44
C GLU A 154 -19.49 -2.42 53.45
N TYR A 155 -18.89 -2.13 52.29
CA TYR A 155 -17.44 -1.98 52.15
C TYR A 155 -17.10 -0.67 51.43
N GLU A 156 -15.89 -0.16 51.71
CA GLU A 156 -15.34 1.01 51.04
C GLU A 156 -14.59 0.56 49.77
N ASP A 157 -15.06 1.02 48.61
CA ASP A 157 -14.40 0.81 47.32
C ASP A 157 -13.07 1.57 47.24
N GLU A 158 -12.19 1.23 46.30
CA GLU A 158 -10.86 1.84 46.10
C GLU A 158 -10.91 3.39 45.92
N PHE A 159 -12.10 3.90 45.56
CA PHE A 159 -12.39 5.32 45.38
C PHE A 159 -13.00 6.00 46.61
N GLY A 160 -13.01 5.34 47.77
CA GLY A 160 -13.57 5.87 49.02
C GLY A 160 -15.09 5.95 49.06
N ARG A 161 -15.78 5.21 48.19
CA ARG A 161 -17.25 5.17 48.12
C ARG A 161 -17.76 3.97 48.88
N GLN A 162 -18.79 4.17 49.71
CA GLN A 162 -19.46 3.08 50.41
C GLN A 162 -20.36 2.31 49.43
N ARG A 163 -20.14 1.01 49.27
CA ARG A 163 -20.93 0.10 48.42
C ARG A 163 -21.39 -1.10 49.24
N THR A 164 -22.59 -1.62 48.93
CA THR A 164 -23.12 -2.85 49.50
C THR A 164 -22.96 -4.00 48.50
N ALA A 165 -22.29 -5.08 48.90
CA ALA A 165 -22.22 -6.32 48.12
C ALA A 165 -22.27 -7.54 49.05
N ARG A 166 -22.46 -8.73 48.48
CA ARG A 166 -22.36 -9.99 49.25
C ARG A 166 -20.93 -10.20 49.73
N GLN A 167 -20.73 -10.79 50.92
CA GLN A 167 -19.40 -10.97 51.51
C GLN A 167 -18.44 -11.74 50.56
N SER A 168 -18.95 -12.70 49.79
CA SER A 168 -18.15 -13.45 48.80
C SER A 168 -17.68 -12.62 47.60
N GLU A 169 -18.39 -11.55 47.26
CA GLU A 169 -18.09 -10.67 46.13
C GLU A 169 -17.16 -9.51 46.50
N VAL A 170 -17.00 -9.22 47.80
CA VAL A 170 -16.11 -8.15 48.28
C VAL A 170 -14.64 -8.60 48.19
N PRO A 171 -13.74 -7.83 47.55
CA PRO A 171 -12.32 -8.14 47.51
C PRO A 171 -11.73 -8.36 48.91
N ARG A 172 -10.90 -9.40 49.06
CA ARG A 172 -10.32 -9.83 50.36
C ARG A 172 -9.61 -8.73 51.15
N HIS A 173 -9.06 -7.73 50.45
CA HIS A 173 -8.35 -6.59 51.06
C HIS A 173 -9.28 -5.45 51.52
N LEU A 174 -10.53 -5.43 51.05
CA LEU A 174 -11.57 -4.45 51.41
C LEU A 174 -12.57 -5.00 52.43
N LEU A 175 -12.53 -6.30 52.71
CA LEU A 175 -13.32 -6.93 53.77
C LEU A 175 -12.95 -6.32 55.13
N PRO A 176 -13.93 -6.01 55.99
CA PRO A 176 -13.65 -5.53 57.34
C PRO A 176 -12.84 -6.60 58.08
N ARG A 177 -11.59 -6.29 58.41
CA ARG A 177 -10.73 -7.17 59.19
C ARG A 177 -11.30 -7.22 60.60
N SER A 178 -11.81 -8.37 61.02
CA SER A 178 -12.20 -8.59 62.41
C SER A 178 -10.99 -8.33 63.31
N GLU A 179 -11.19 -7.63 64.42
CA GLU A 179 -10.11 -7.24 65.36
C GLU A 179 -9.31 -8.47 65.85
N ASP A 180 -9.92 -9.66 65.83
CA ASP A 180 -9.28 -10.94 66.15
C ASP A 180 -8.15 -11.35 65.19
N ALA A 181 -8.12 -10.85 63.95
CA ALA A 181 -7.10 -11.17 62.95
C ALA A 181 -5.87 -10.25 63.00
N GLN A 182 -5.83 -9.28 63.91
CA GLN A 182 -4.68 -8.41 64.17
C GLN A 182 -3.78 -8.94 65.31
N ALA A 183 -4.19 -10.02 65.98
CA ALA A 183 -3.47 -10.59 67.13
C ALA A 183 -2.48 -11.72 66.79
N LEU A 184 -2.14 -11.94 65.51
CA LEU A 184 -1.01 -12.80 65.14
C LEU A 184 0.26 -11.93 65.11
N PRO A 185 1.21 -12.12 66.05
CA PRO A 185 2.47 -11.38 66.04
C PRO A 185 3.32 -11.86 64.85
N ASP A 186 3.78 -10.92 64.02
CA ASP A 186 4.75 -11.11 62.94
C ASP A 186 6.17 -11.43 63.51
N ASP A 187 6.30 -12.53 64.26
CA ASP A 187 7.57 -12.97 64.86
C ASP A 187 8.07 -14.28 64.23
N ASP A 188 7.94 -14.42 62.92
CA ASP A 188 8.63 -15.47 62.16
C ASP A 188 10.09 -15.05 61.88
N LYS A 189 10.90 -14.98 62.94
CA LYS A 189 12.35 -14.68 62.88
C LYS A 189 13.18 -15.78 62.20
N ASP A 190 12.55 -16.92 61.90
CA ASP A 190 13.16 -18.07 61.23
C ASP A 190 12.82 -18.17 59.73
N VAL A 191 12.06 -17.21 59.18
CA VAL A 191 11.82 -17.16 57.72
C VAL A 191 13.05 -16.59 57.03
N ILE A 192 13.81 -17.47 56.38
CA ILE A 192 14.92 -17.10 55.50
C ILE A 192 14.33 -16.37 54.29
N HIS A 193 14.37 -15.05 54.31
CA HIS A 193 14.03 -14.22 53.17
C HIS A 193 15.18 -14.31 52.17
N ASN A 194 14.90 -14.81 50.96
CA ASN A 194 15.88 -14.82 49.88
C ASN A 194 16.37 -13.38 49.65
N PRO A 195 17.68 -13.09 49.61
CA PRO A 195 18.19 -11.73 49.45
C PRO A 195 17.58 -11.10 48.20
N VAL A 196 16.85 -10.01 48.40
CA VAL A 196 16.00 -9.33 47.40
C VAL A 196 16.78 -8.85 46.16
N ASN A 197 18.13 -8.87 46.21
CA ASN A 197 19.01 -8.37 45.16
C ASN A 197 20.01 -9.41 44.61
N PHE A 198 19.90 -10.69 44.98
CA PHE A 198 20.75 -11.75 44.41
C PHE A 198 19.99 -12.54 43.36
N PHE A 199 19.74 -11.91 42.21
CA PHE A 199 19.36 -12.65 41.01
C PHE A 199 20.66 -12.97 40.25
N PRO A 200 21.05 -14.24 40.09
CA PRO A 200 22.14 -14.59 39.21
C PRO A 200 21.74 -14.26 37.77
N VAL A 201 22.15 -13.08 37.30
CA VAL A 201 22.02 -12.71 35.90
C VAL A 201 23.02 -13.57 35.13
N TYR A 202 22.50 -14.39 34.22
CA TYR A 202 23.35 -15.19 33.35
C TYR A 202 24.18 -14.27 32.45
N GLU A 203 25.50 -14.28 32.62
CA GLU A 203 26.46 -13.67 31.71
C GLU A 203 26.96 -14.76 30.75
N PRO A 204 26.54 -14.75 29.47
CA PRO A 204 27.02 -15.73 28.49
C PRO A 204 28.54 -15.66 28.35
N SER A 205 29.19 -16.83 28.21
CA SER A 205 30.62 -16.88 27.90
C SER A 205 30.91 -16.23 26.55
N ALA A 206 32.11 -15.66 26.39
CA ALA A 206 32.51 -15.01 25.14
C ALA A 206 32.44 -15.96 23.92
N GLU A 207 32.63 -17.27 24.14
CA GLU A 207 32.45 -18.29 23.10
C GLU A 207 30.99 -18.45 22.68
N ARG A 208 30.05 -18.39 23.65
CA ARG A 208 28.62 -18.45 23.36
C ARG A 208 28.14 -17.21 22.62
N LEU A 209 28.66 -16.03 22.97
CA LEU A 209 28.37 -14.80 22.23
C LEU A 209 28.85 -14.91 20.78
N LYS A 210 30.08 -15.38 20.55
CA LYS A 210 30.59 -15.59 19.18
C LYS A 210 29.77 -16.62 18.40
N ALA A 211 29.35 -17.71 19.03
CA ALA A 211 28.51 -18.71 18.37
C ALA A 211 27.12 -18.15 18.00
N LEU A 212 26.55 -17.27 18.84
CA LEU A 212 25.31 -16.55 18.51
C LEU A 212 25.55 -15.56 17.38
N ASP A 213 26.63 -14.78 17.43
CA ASP A 213 27.00 -13.83 16.37
C ASP A 213 27.26 -14.54 15.02
N GLU A 214 27.86 -15.73 15.02
CA GLU A 214 28.09 -16.57 13.83
C GLU A 214 26.79 -17.19 13.29
N ALA A 215 25.86 -17.57 14.19
CA ALA A 215 24.53 -18.04 13.80
C ALA A 215 23.66 -16.92 13.22
N ASP A 216 23.77 -15.71 13.79
CA ASP A 216 23.05 -14.51 13.38
C ASP A 216 23.73 -13.76 12.22
N ALA A 217 24.97 -14.13 11.88
CA ALA A 217 25.73 -13.55 10.78
C ALA A 217 24.91 -13.60 9.47
N GLU A 218 25.02 -12.53 8.70
CA GLU A 218 24.22 -12.26 7.49
C GLU A 218 24.27 -13.40 6.44
N ALA A 219 25.32 -14.22 6.46
CA ALA A 219 25.44 -15.42 5.63
C ALA A 219 24.37 -16.49 5.91
N ASN A 220 23.85 -16.56 7.14
CA ASN A 220 22.78 -17.46 7.58
C ASN A 220 21.41 -16.78 7.63
N ASN A 221 21.33 -15.47 7.35
CA ASN A 221 20.12 -14.70 7.58
C ASN A 221 19.23 -14.68 6.32
N PRO A 222 18.11 -15.43 6.29
CA PRO A 222 17.21 -15.48 5.14
C PRO A 222 16.47 -14.15 4.93
N LEU A 223 16.62 -13.15 5.81
CA LEU A 223 15.96 -11.85 5.71
C LEU A 223 16.35 -11.07 4.44
N ALA A 224 17.57 -11.27 3.90
CA ALA A 224 17.96 -10.72 2.61
C ALA A 224 17.08 -11.21 1.43
N SER A 225 16.41 -12.35 1.61
CA SER A 225 15.48 -12.95 0.62
C SER A 225 14.01 -12.58 0.87
N ARG A 226 13.65 -12.03 2.04
CA ARG A 226 12.25 -11.84 2.44
C ARG A 226 11.69 -10.45 2.15
N TYR A 227 12.54 -9.41 2.11
CA TYR A 227 12.07 -8.05 1.87
C TYR A 227 12.33 -7.60 0.42
N ASP A 228 11.27 -7.64 -0.40
CA ASP A 228 11.28 -7.10 -1.75
C ASP A 228 10.56 -5.74 -1.78
N ALA A 229 11.38 -4.68 -1.79
CA ALA A 229 10.95 -3.29 -1.89
C ALA A 229 10.00 -3.00 -3.07
N THR A 230 9.99 -3.82 -4.13
CA THR A 230 9.10 -3.60 -5.28
C THR A 230 7.66 -4.06 -5.03
N ARG A 231 7.45 -5.01 -4.10
CA ARG A 231 6.14 -5.64 -3.86
C ARG A 231 5.32 -4.94 -2.79
N GLU A 232 5.96 -4.29 -1.82
CA GLU A 232 5.28 -3.64 -0.71
C GLU A 232 5.29 -2.11 -0.86
N ASN A 233 4.16 -1.52 -1.30
CA ASN A 233 4.03 -0.06 -1.47
C ASN A 233 3.38 0.65 -0.27
N ARG A 234 2.83 -0.10 0.69
CA ARG A 234 2.07 0.46 1.83
C ARG A 234 2.95 1.22 2.83
N THR A 235 4.22 0.85 2.92
CA THR A 235 5.19 1.35 3.89
C THR A 235 6.11 2.44 3.32
N LYS A 236 5.97 2.80 2.04
CA LYS A 236 6.83 3.79 1.39
C LYS A 236 6.43 5.21 1.78
N GLY A 237 7.22 5.82 2.66
CA GLY A 237 7.13 7.25 2.99
C GLY A 237 7.87 8.15 2.00
N ALA A 238 7.80 9.47 2.20
CA ALA A 238 8.43 10.47 1.34
C ALA A 238 9.98 10.40 1.29
N GLY A 239 10.61 9.67 2.21
CA GLY A 239 12.06 9.44 2.25
C GLY A 239 12.47 8.00 1.88
N PHE A 240 11.60 7.26 1.18
CA PHE A 240 11.91 5.88 0.80
C PHE A 240 13.00 5.84 -0.28
N TYR A 241 14.11 5.13 0.01
CA TYR A 241 15.20 4.85 -0.92
C TYR A 241 15.34 3.33 -1.10
N GLN A 242 15.33 2.87 -2.34
CA GLN A 242 15.48 1.45 -2.65
C GLN A 242 16.94 1.15 -2.97
N PHE A 243 17.57 0.34 -2.13
CA PHE A 243 18.94 -0.13 -2.38
C PHE A 243 18.99 -1.20 -3.48
N SER A 244 20.15 -1.31 -4.12
CA SER A 244 20.46 -2.37 -5.07
C SER A 244 20.36 -3.78 -4.45
N ALA A 245 20.05 -4.75 -5.29
CA ALA A 245 20.07 -6.18 -4.93
C ALA A 245 21.51 -6.70 -4.77
N ASP A 246 22.46 -6.11 -5.50
CA ASP A 246 23.88 -6.44 -5.44
C ASP A 246 24.51 -5.91 -4.15
N GLU A 247 25.16 -6.77 -3.38
CA GLU A 247 25.69 -6.44 -2.05
C GLU A 247 26.74 -5.33 -2.09
N GLU A 248 27.69 -5.37 -3.03
CA GLU A 248 28.72 -4.33 -3.16
C GLU A 248 28.13 -2.95 -3.49
N LYS A 249 27.14 -2.91 -4.40
CA LYS A 249 26.47 -1.65 -4.76
C LYS A 249 25.61 -1.13 -3.62
N ARG A 250 24.91 -2.02 -2.91
CA ARG A 250 24.15 -1.68 -1.71
C ARG A 250 25.05 -1.07 -0.64
N GLN A 251 26.24 -1.62 -0.41
CA GLN A 251 27.20 -1.08 0.54
C GLN A 251 27.67 0.31 0.13
N GLN A 252 28.01 0.53 -1.15
CA GLN A 252 28.36 1.86 -1.67
C GLN A 252 27.23 2.87 -1.51
N GLU A 253 26.00 2.50 -1.86
CA GLU A 253 24.81 3.34 -1.67
C GLU A 253 24.57 3.67 -0.18
N MET A 254 24.83 2.71 0.71
CA MET A 254 24.71 2.91 2.16
C MET A 254 25.78 3.86 2.70
N GLU A 255 27.02 3.75 2.20
CA GLU A 255 28.11 4.66 2.53
C GLU A 255 27.85 6.09 2.03
N GLU A 256 27.31 6.24 0.81
CA GLU A 256 26.90 7.53 0.26
C GLU A 256 25.76 8.16 1.08
N LEU A 257 24.76 7.37 1.48
CA LEU A 257 23.68 7.87 2.32
C LEU A 257 24.20 8.31 3.71
N ARG A 258 25.15 7.56 4.28
CA ARG A 258 25.82 7.95 5.53
C ARG A 258 26.64 9.23 5.38
N SER A 259 27.37 9.41 4.29
CA SER A 259 28.16 10.62 4.06
C SER A 259 27.25 11.84 3.90
N ALA A 260 26.18 11.72 3.09
CA ALA A 260 25.17 12.76 2.95
C ALA A 260 24.53 13.11 4.29
N ARG A 261 24.20 12.11 5.12
CA ARG A 261 23.70 12.34 6.47
C ARG A 261 24.69 13.12 7.33
N MET A 262 25.96 12.74 7.34
CA MET A 262 26.99 13.46 8.10
C MET A 262 27.16 14.91 7.63
N GLU A 263 27.05 15.18 6.33
CA GLU A 263 27.07 16.54 5.79
C GLU A 263 25.83 17.34 6.22
N THR A 264 24.65 16.72 6.19
CA THR A 264 23.41 17.38 6.66
C THR A 264 23.44 17.65 8.16
N GLU A 265 23.95 16.73 8.97
CA GLU A 265 24.10 16.92 10.42
C GLU A 265 25.11 18.04 10.72
N LYS A 266 26.25 18.09 10.02
CA LYS A 266 27.22 19.18 10.16
C LYS A 266 26.63 20.54 9.78
N THR A 267 25.99 20.64 8.62
CA THR A 267 25.36 21.89 8.17
C THR A 267 24.25 22.32 9.11
N ARG A 268 23.48 21.37 9.66
CA ARG A 268 22.42 21.64 10.64
C ARG A 268 22.99 22.16 11.97
N GLN A 269 24.08 21.58 12.45
CA GLN A 269 24.83 22.05 13.61
C GLN A 269 25.41 23.47 13.38
N GLU A 270 25.99 23.73 12.21
CA GLU A 270 26.53 25.05 11.84
C GLU A 270 25.43 26.13 11.75
N VAL A 271 24.26 25.78 11.26
CA VAL A 271 23.09 26.67 11.18
C VAL A 271 22.38 26.82 12.54
N GLY A 272 22.75 26.01 13.53
CA GLY A 272 22.19 26.05 14.88
C GLY A 272 20.78 25.47 14.97
N ALA A 273 20.39 24.62 14.02
CA ALA A 273 19.10 23.94 14.05
C ALA A 273 19.18 22.74 15.00
N VAL A 274 18.51 22.82 16.14
CA VAL A 274 18.50 21.74 17.14
C VAL A 274 17.79 20.51 16.55
N ASP A 275 18.46 19.35 16.61
CA ASP A 275 17.85 18.05 16.37
C ASP A 275 17.03 17.64 17.60
N LEU A 276 15.77 18.06 17.65
CA LEU A 276 14.85 17.59 18.68
C LEU A 276 14.59 16.10 18.44
N LYS A 277 14.84 15.27 19.45
CA LYS A 277 14.51 13.84 19.38
C LYS A 277 12.98 13.69 19.31
N PRO A 278 12.46 12.72 18.54
CA PRO A 278 11.03 12.44 18.51
C PRO A 278 10.52 12.15 19.93
N GLY A 279 9.70 13.05 20.50
CA GLY A 279 9.15 12.93 21.86
C GLY A 279 9.60 14.01 22.85
N GLU A 280 10.59 14.83 22.53
CA GLU A 280 10.86 16.05 23.32
C GLU A 280 9.86 17.14 22.93
N VAL A 281 8.94 17.45 23.85
CA VAL A 281 7.97 18.54 23.71
C VAL A 281 8.75 19.83 23.46
N GLU A 282 8.40 20.52 22.37
CA GLU A 282 8.84 21.87 22.02
C GLU A 282 8.36 22.85 23.11
N GLY A 283 9.09 22.87 24.21
CA GLY A 283 9.00 23.86 25.27
C GLY A 283 10.22 24.74 25.18
N LEU A 284 9.98 26.04 25.02
CA LEU A 284 10.97 27.10 25.14
C LEU A 284 11.75 26.93 26.45
N ARG A 285 12.90 26.26 26.42
CA ARG A 285 13.89 26.36 27.50
C ARG A 285 14.48 27.75 27.41
N GLU A 286 14.00 28.62 28.29
CA GLU A 286 14.56 29.92 28.60
C GLU A 286 15.88 29.74 29.37
N ASP A 287 16.88 29.10 28.75
CA ASP A 287 18.25 29.14 29.27
C ASP A 287 18.92 30.40 28.74
N SER A 288 18.59 31.51 29.40
CA SER A 288 19.34 32.73 29.37
C SER A 288 20.74 32.48 29.94
N THR A 289 21.77 32.18 29.13
CA THR A 289 23.19 32.46 29.47
C THR A 289 24.22 32.27 28.35
N THR A 290 23.88 31.91 27.12
CA THR A 290 24.88 31.85 26.03
C THR A 290 24.77 33.04 25.08
N ALA A 291 25.43 34.13 25.45
CA ALA A 291 25.75 35.23 24.57
C ALA A 291 26.65 34.75 23.43
N GLY A 292 26.08 34.47 22.25
CA GLY A 292 26.92 34.07 21.10
C GLY A 292 26.22 33.57 19.85
N ALA A 293 24.94 33.86 19.62
CA ALA A 293 24.31 33.48 18.35
C ALA A 293 24.71 34.45 17.23
N SER A 294 25.65 33.99 16.40
CA SER A 294 26.18 34.59 15.18
C SER A 294 25.11 35.30 14.35
N ARG A 295 25.09 36.63 14.41
CA ARG A 295 24.28 37.44 13.50
C ARG A 295 24.76 37.15 12.08
N SER A 296 23.89 36.62 11.23
CA SER A 296 24.19 36.31 9.83
C SER A 296 24.92 37.49 9.15
N ARG A 297 25.89 37.22 8.26
CA ARG A 297 26.65 38.26 7.53
C ARG A 297 25.75 39.34 6.89
N ALA A 298 24.54 38.97 6.49
CA ALA A 298 23.52 39.88 5.99
C ALA A 298 22.98 40.84 7.06
N MET A 299 22.74 40.36 8.28
CA MET A 299 22.31 41.19 9.42
C MET A 299 23.44 42.10 9.90
N GLU A 300 24.70 41.65 9.83
CA GLU A 300 25.85 42.50 10.16
C GLU A 300 26.02 43.64 9.14
N LYS A 301 25.87 43.35 7.84
CA LYS A 301 25.86 44.37 6.78
C LYS A 301 24.73 45.39 6.99
N ARG A 302 23.52 44.91 7.29
CA ARG A 302 22.35 45.77 7.55
C ARG A 302 22.55 46.63 8.80
N LYS A 303 23.20 46.10 9.84
CA LYS A 303 23.53 46.84 11.06
C LYS A 303 24.56 47.94 10.80
N ARG A 304 25.62 47.65 10.04
CA ARG A 304 26.63 48.64 9.63
C ARG A 304 26.00 49.77 8.81
N GLU A 305 25.13 49.45 7.86
CA GLU A 305 24.43 50.44 7.04
C GLU A 305 23.47 51.33 7.86
N VAL A 306 22.78 50.75 8.85
CA VAL A 306 21.91 51.51 9.78
C VAL A 306 22.74 52.42 10.69
N GLU A 307 23.90 51.98 11.15
CA GLU A 307 24.82 52.79 11.97
C GLU A 307 25.44 53.94 11.17
N GLU A 308 25.82 53.71 9.92
CA GLU A 308 26.29 54.76 9.00
C GLU A 308 25.19 55.78 8.72
N ARG A 309 23.96 55.33 8.46
CA ARG A 309 22.80 56.22 8.27
C ARG A 309 22.51 57.05 9.53
N ARG A 310 22.64 56.47 10.73
CA ARG A 310 22.50 57.21 12.00
C ARG A 310 23.59 58.26 12.17
N LYS A 311 24.85 57.91 11.91
CA LYS A 311 25.98 58.87 11.95
C LYS A 311 25.77 60.03 10.97
N LEU A 312 25.24 59.76 9.78
CA LEU A 312 24.93 60.77 8.78
C LEU A 312 23.79 61.71 9.22
N VAL A 313 22.76 61.16 9.87
CA VAL A 313 21.67 61.95 10.47
C VAL A 313 22.18 62.80 11.63
N ASP A 314 23.05 62.26 12.49
CA ASP A 314 23.62 63.01 13.61
C ASP A 314 24.59 64.10 13.15
N ALA A 315 25.37 63.86 12.09
CA ALA A 315 26.19 64.88 11.44
C ALA A 315 25.33 66.00 10.84
N LYS A 316 24.20 65.66 10.21
CA LYS A 316 23.22 66.64 9.71
C LYS A 316 22.58 67.43 10.85
N ARG A 317 22.19 66.76 11.95
CA ARG A 317 21.64 67.42 13.15
C ARG A 317 22.64 68.36 13.81
N ARG A 318 23.92 67.99 13.88
CA ARG A 318 25.00 68.86 14.39
C ARG A 318 25.25 70.07 13.49
N LYS A 319 25.13 69.92 12.16
CA LYS A 319 25.26 71.03 11.22
C LYS A 319 24.07 71.99 11.26
N VAL A 320 22.85 71.48 11.48
CA VAL A 320 21.64 72.29 11.67
C VAL A 320 21.66 73.00 13.04
N LYS A 321 22.23 72.39 14.08
CA LYS A 321 22.39 73.00 15.41
C LYS A 321 23.48 74.09 15.47
N GLY A 322 24.25 74.29 14.41
CA GLY A 322 25.22 75.39 14.29
C GLY A 322 24.64 76.72 13.78
N GLN A 323 23.33 76.79 13.55
CA GLN A 323 22.62 78.02 13.20
C GLN A 323 21.43 78.21 14.16
N GLU A 324 21.66 78.93 15.25
CA GLU A 324 20.61 79.55 16.09
C GLU A 324 20.63 81.06 15.74
N ALA A 325 19.56 81.86 15.63
CA ALA A 325 18.15 81.84 16.07
C ALA A 325 17.40 82.97 15.28
N PRO A 326 16.30 83.59 15.78
CA PRO A 326 14.95 83.10 16.10
C PRO A 326 13.86 83.85 15.28
N THR A 327 12.60 83.39 15.24
CA THR A 327 11.40 84.27 15.23
C THR A 327 10.07 83.52 15.35
N SER A 328 9.30 83.99 16.35
CA SER A 328 7.83 84.10 16.47
C SER A 328 6.87 83.01 15.96
N ARG A 329 6.15 82.44 16.93
CA ARG A 329 4.80 81.87 16.81
C ARG A 329 3.80 82.93 16.33
N THR A 330 2.90 82.54 15.43
CA THR A 330 1.46 82.93 15.44
C THR A 330 0.63 81.91 14.66
N SER A 331 -0.42 81.45 15.31
CA SER A 331 -1.62 80.73 14.86
C SER A 331 -2.49 81.66 13.99
N GLU A 332 -3.18 81.25 12.92
CA GLU A 332 -4.45 80.49 12.87
C GLU A 332 -4.96 80.43 11.38
N PRO A 333 -6.08 79.72 11.06
CA PRO A 333 -6.20 78.85 9.89
C PRO A 333 -6.96 79.48 8.70
N ASN A 334 -6.77 78.90 7.51
CA ASN A 334 -7.68 79.07 6.37
C ASN A 334 -7.95 77.73 5.67
N THR A 335 -9.21 77.35 5.78
CA THR A 335 -10.15 76.85 4.77
C THR A 335 -9.64 76.06 3.54
N ALA A 336 -10.34 74.94 3.35
CA ALA A 336 -10.38 74.03 2.21
C ALA A 336 -10.27 74.67 0.83
N GLU A 337 -9.60 73.96 -0.10
CA GLU A 337 -10.19 73.56 -1.38
C GLU A 337 -9.34 72.48 -2.09
N ALA A 338 -10.02 71.73 -2.94
CA ALA A 338 -9.72 70.36 -3.33
C ALA A 338 -8.58 70.22 -4.36
N ALA A 339 -7.70 69.24 -4.13
CA ALA A 339 -6.76 68.75 -5.12
C ALA A 339 -7.30 67.44 -5.74
N THR A 340 -7.44 67.49 -7.06
CA THR A 340 -7.66 66.42 -8.03
C THR A 340 -6.92 65.11 -7.75
N PHE A 341 -7.68 64.01 -7.65
CA PHE A 341 -7.15 62.65 -7.76
C PHE A 341 -7.14 62.22 -9.24
N LYS A 342 -5.94 61.99 -9.79
CA LYS A 342 -5.76 61.13 -10.98
C LYS A 342 -5.74 59.68 -10.51
N ALA A 343 -6.70 58.89 -10.98
CA ALA A 343 -6.69 57.45 -10.82
C ALA A 343 -5.62 56.84 -11.75
N GLN A 344 -4.60 56.21 -11.16
CA GLN A 344 -3.75 55.24 -11.84
C GLN A 344 -4.25 53.84 -11.49
N GLU A 345 -4.39 53.02 -12.53
CA GLU A 345 -4.75 51.61 -12.52
C GLU A 345 -3.89 50.81 -11.53
N LEU A 346 -4.55 49.95 -10.75
CA LEU A 346 -3.92 48.84 -10.06
C LEU A 346 -4.62 47.57 -10.52
N ASP A 347 -3.99 46.90 -11.49
CA ASP A 347 -4.32 45.54 -11.87
C ASP A 347 -4.09 44.62 -10.67
N ALA A 348 -5.18 43.96 -10.26
CA ALA A 348 -5.13 42.83 -9.34
C ALA A 348 -4.37 41.69 -10.01
N SER A 349 -3.07 41.57 -9.71
CA SER A 349 -2.29 40.37 -10.05
C SER A 349 -2.68 39.25 -9.09
N ASP A 350 -3.67 38.46 -9.52
CA ASP A 350 -4.09 37.22 -8.86
C ASP A 350 -2.90 36.23 -8.81
N PRO A 351 -2.43 35.82 -7.61
CA PRO A 351 -1.25 34.98 -7.46
C PRO A 351 -1.43 33.56 -8.02
N PHE A 352 -2.66 33.11 -8.28
CA PHE A 352 -2.94 31.78 -8.84
C PHE A 352 -2.71 31.67 -10.36
N ALA A 353 -2.74 32.79 -11.09
CA ALA A 353 -2.55 32.80 -12.55
C ALA A 353 -1.11 32.44 -12.99
N LYS A 354 -0.14 32.49 -12.08
CA LYS A 354 1.26 32.05 -12.34
C LYS A 354 1.43 30.54 -12.26
N LEU A 355 0.53 29.82 -11.57
CA LEU A 355 0.62 28.37 -11.42
C LEU A 355 0.02 27.63 -12.63
N GLU A 356 -1.02 28.18 -13.26
CA GLU A 356 -1.65 27.60 -14.46
C GLU A 356 -0.76 27.66 -15.71
N ARG A 357 0.19 28.62 -15.79
CA ARG A 357 1.11 28.72 -16.93
C ARG A 357 2.25 27.70 -16.90
N HIS A 358 2.49 27.05 -15.76
CA HIS A 358 3.52 26.00 -15.63
C HIS A 358 2.98 24.59 -15.93
N THR A 359 1.66 24.38 -15.94
CA THR A 359 1.04 23.06 -16.18
C THR A 359 0.65 22.82 -17.63
N THR A 360 0.62 23.86 -18.48
CA THR A 360 0.16 23.76 -19.89
C THR A 360 1.28 23.70 -20.94
N VAL A 361 2.56 23.50 -20.55
CA VAL A 361 3.70 23.52 -21.50
C VAL A 361 4.30 22.12 -21.79
N SER A 362 3.76 21.02 -21.25
CA SER A 362 4.32 19.67 -21.47
C SER A 362 3.59 18.79 -22.49
N SER A 363 2.68 19.32 -23.32
CA SER A 363 1.99 18.47 -24.30
C SER A 363 1.63 19.16 -25.62
N ASP A 364 2.59 19.81 -26.29
CA ASP A 364 2.42 20.01 -27.74
C ASP A 364 3.75 20.29 -28.48
N GLN A 365 4.55 19.26 -28.74
CA GLN A 365 5.51 19.26 -29.84
C GLN A 365 5.71 17.85 -30.42
N SER A 366 5.06 17.57 -31.56
CA SER A 366 5.72 17.08 -32.78
C SER A 366 4.75 16.39 -33.76
N LYS A 367 4.18 17.19 -34.68
CA LYS A 367 3.82 16.72 -36.02
C LYS A 367 4.34 17.73 -37.03
N THR A 368 5.53 17.48 -37.56
CA THR A 368 5.96 18.03 -38.85
C THR A 368 6.57 16.91 -39.70
N LYS A 369 6.06 16.81 -40.93
CA LYS A 369 6.54 15.95 -42.01
C LYS A 369 7.94 16.41 -42.43
N GLY A 370 8.89 15.47 -42.50
CA GLY A 370 10.18 15.63 -43.16
C GLY A 370 10.67 14.28 -43.68
N LYS A 371 10.83 14.17 -44.99
CA LYS A 371 11.21 12.97 -45.74
C LYS A 371 12.74 12.85 -45.75
N GLN A 372 13.32 11.86 -45.09
CA GLN A 372 14.69 11.39 -45.36
C GLN A 372 14.77 9.86 -45.31
N LYS A 373 15.39 9.33 -46.35
CA LYS A 373 15.74 7.93 -46.57
C LYS A 373 17.13 7.72 -45.95
N GLY A 374 17.28 6.76 -45.05
CA GLY A 374 18.55 6.40 -44.45
C GLY A 374 18.40 5.11 -43.63
N ASP A 375 19.07 4.07 -44.09
CA ASP A 375 19.20 2.77 -43.43
C ASP A 375 19.86 2.90 -42.05
N ASN A 376 19.23 2.31 -41.02
CA ASN A 376 19.90 1.46 -40.01
C ASN A 376 18.87 0.97 -38.99
N ASP A 377 18.44 -0.28 -39.14
CA ASP A 377 17.93 -1.09 -38.03
C ASP A 377 19.09 -1.34 -37.06
N SER A 378 19.13 -0.60 -35.94
CA SER A 378 19.89 -0.99 -34.76
C SER A 378 18.91 -1.34 -33.64
N ILE A 379 18.16 -2.43 -33.88
CA ILE A 379 17.53 -3.18 -32.81
C ILE A 379 18.68 -3.67 -31.93
N ARG A 380 18.60 -3.30 -30.64
CA ARG A 380 19.51 -3.76 -29.60
C ARG A 380 19.42 -5.28 -29.57
N ASN A 381 20.37 -5.96 -30.20
CA ASN A 381 20.53 -7.41 -30.11
C ASN A 381 20.72 -7.74 -28.64
N THR A 382 19.67 -8.24 -28.01
CA THR A 382 19.72 -8.72 -26.65
C THR A 382 20.38 -10.10 -26.64
N GLU A 383 21.04 -10.46 -25.55
CA GLU A 383 21.67 -11.78 -25.37
C GLU A 383 20.67 -12.93 -25.61
N ALA A 384 19.37 -12.67 -25.44
CA ALA A 384 18.28 -13.57 -25.77
C ALA A 384 18.16 -13.86 -27.27
N ASP A 385 18.37 -12.86 -28.15
CA ASP A 385 18.30 -13.04 -29.60
C ASP A 385 19.51 -13.84 -30.11
N ALA A 386 20.68 -13.66 -29.50
CA ALA A 386 21.87 -14.44 -29.79
C ALA A 386 21.70 -15.91 -29.37
N PHE A 387 21.08 -16.17 -28.23
CA PHE A 387 20.76 -17.52 -27.75
C PHE A 387 19.74 -18.22 -28.66
N LEU A 388 18.68 -17.52 -29.07
CA LEU A 388 17.68 -18.08 -29.99
C LEU A 388 18.27 -18.40 -31.36
N ALA A 389 19.15 -17.55 -31.89
CA ALA A 389 19.85 -17.81 -33.14
C ALA A 389 20.83 -19.00 -33.02
N GLN A 390 21.49 -19.18 -31.87
CA GLN A 390 22.33 -20.35 -31.61
C GLN A 390 21.51 -21.65 -31.55
N LEU A 391 20.37 -21.60 -30.86
CA LEU A 391 19.47 -22.74 -30.72
C LEU A 391 18.84 -23.13 -32.07
N GLU A 392 18.48 -22.15 -32.91
CA GLU A 392 18.05 -22.39 -34.28
C GLU A 392 19.14 -23.11 -35.09
N GLN A 393 20.39 -22.64 -35.02
CA GLN A 393 21.50 -23.27 -35.73
C GLN A 393 21.83 -24.69 -35.25
N GLU A 394 21.69 -24.98 -33.95
CA GLU A 394 21.85 -26.34 -33.42
C GLU A 394 20.74 -27.28 -33.90
N ILE A 395 19.49 -26.82 -33.96
CA ILE A 395 18.36 -27.61 -34.46
C ILE A 395 18.52 -27.93 -35.95
N PHE A 396 19.03 -26.99 -36.75
CA PHE A 396 19.27 -27.22 -38.17
C PHE A 396 20.52 -28.04 -38.48
N ARG A 397 21.51 -28.09 -37.58
CA ARG A 397 22.70 -28.96 -37.72
C ARG A 397 22.49 -30.38 -37.19
N GLY A 398 21.46 -30.60 -36.38
CA GLY A 398 21.10 -31.91 -35.81
C GLY A 398 20.13 -32.76 -36.65
N ARG A 399 19.90 -32.43 -37.93
CA ARG A 399 19.10 -33.25 -38.86
C ARG A 399 19.92 -33.72 -40.06
#